data_AF-A0A1M2V517-F1
#
_entry.id   AF-A0A1M2V517-F1
#
_cell.length_a   1.000
_cell.length_b   1.000
_cell.length_c   1.000
_cell.angle_alpha   90.00
_cell.angle_beta   90.00
_cell.angle_gamma   90.00
#
_symmetry.space_group_name_H-M   'P 1'
#
loop_
_entity.id
_entity.type
_entity.pdbx_description
1 polymer ?
#
loop_
_entity_poly.entity_id
_entity_poly.type
_entity_poly.pdbx_seq_one_letter_code
_entity_poly.pdbx_strand_id
1 'polypeptide(L)'
;MEKLRIADEMASLTKEYLDRAEKSVNPDNLAKWKEAETLWKANVVDITKHNGLDNPYEPPEDASLTTEDILAQLNRERAAEAPGEKERSRLQARLDTYRERADACREKYDNTIQAVIDTTVGDVVFPDRDTADDLANGIPATAKAKGKAAASAEKKRSQTVNGMLGTLDQATFRLPSDCHNTLRRHPTMAEYLKIERALREGQANEALDALRLHLTTYLALKVRKTQSTGIINNTEADRRLQEKREVIDMWKAKYRDVRHVLLVLGMSDADKTYKILHDDDCKPFTLLVSEVKGGESYKQPTWIWGDFTWAERLEPGEVRTFVGHATRAHWFRHSALKTRWEEEVNVRLEEMWRTLAFCSHEEQRWLARAADLETKGAGLAGTCVGARR
;
A
#
# COMPACT_ATOMS: atom_id res chain seq x y z
N MET A 1 2.81 -28.50 17.13
CA MET A 1 3.99 -27.61 17.07
C MET A 1 3.95 -26.67 15.88
N GLU A 2 3.94 -27.16 14.63
CA GLU A 2 3.95 -26.27 13.46
C GLU A 2 2.77 -25.29 13.39
N LYS A 3 1.54 -25.75 13.69
CA LYS A 3 0.36 -24.86 13.73
C LYS A 3 0.43 -23.78 14.82
N LEU A 4 1.03 -24.09 15.97
CA LEU A 4 1.23 -23.11 17.05
C LEU A 4 2.26 -22.06 16.64
N ARG A 5 3.36 -22.50 16.02
CA ARG A 5 4.41 -21.62 15.47
C ARG A 5 3.82 -20.64 14.45
N ILE A 6 3.02 -21.15 13.51
CA ILE A 6 2.35 -20.32 12.50
C ILE A 6 1.39 -19.32 13.16
N ALA A 7 0.59 -19.74 14.15
CA ALA A 7 -0.33 -18.84 14.84
C ALA A 7 0.41 -17.72 15.58
N ASP A 8 1.53 -18.04 16.24
CA ASP A 8 2.37 -17.08 16.95
C ASP A 8 3.05 -16.08 15.99
N GLU A 9 3.60 -16.57 14.87
CA GLU A 9 4.15 -15.71 13.81
C GLU A 9 3.10 -14.76 13.24
N MET A 10 1.90 -15.26 12.97
CA MET A 10 0.80 -14.46 12.44
C MET A 10 0.28 -13.43 13.46
N ALA A 11 0.22 -13.78 14.75
CA ALA A 11 -0.11 -12.86 15.82
C ALA A 11 0.91 -11.72 15.91
N SER A 12 2.21 -12.02 15.83
CA SER A 12 3.27 -11.01 15.84
C SER A 12 3.17 -10.07 14.63
N LEU A 13 3.04 -10.62 13.43
CA LEU A 13 2.96 -9.83 12.20
C LEU A 13 1.73 -8.91 12.16
N THR A 14 0.57 -9.43 12.57
CA THR A 14 -0.67 -8.64 12.60
C THR A 14 -0.59 -7.53 13.66
N LYS A 15 0.04 -7.80 14.80
CA LYS A 15 0.30 -6.79 15.84
C LYS A 15 1.23 -5.69 15.33
N GLU A 16 2.36 -6.04 14.71
CA GLU A 16 3.30 -5.05 14.14
C GLU A 16 2.66 -4.19 13.04
N TYR A 17 1.79 -4.78 12.23
CA TYR A 17 1.03 -4.03 11.23
C TYR A 17 0.05 -3.05 11.89
N LEU A 18 -0.72 -3.52 12.87
CA LEU A 18 -1.71 -2.70 13.57
C LEU A 18 -1.03 -1.56 14.34
N ASP A 19 0.08 -1.81 15.02
CA ASP A 19 0.83 -0.78 15.75
C ASP A 19 1.36 0.32 14.82
N ARG A 20 1.76 -0.03 13.59
CA ARG A 20 2.15 0.97 12.57
C ARG A 20 0.95 1.77 12.08
N ALA A 21 -0.16 1.10 11.79
CA ALA A 21 -1.39 1.77 11.38
C ALA A 21 -1.89 2.72 12.49
N GLU A 22 -1.94 2.29 13.75
CA GLU A 22 -2.39 3.13 14.88
C GLU A 22 -1.52 4.37 15.09
N LYS A 23 -0.20 4.28 14.89
CA LYS A 23 0.71 5.44 14.96
C LYS A 23 0.44 6.49 13.88
N SER A 24 -0.15 6.07 12.76
CA SER A 24 -0.44 6.96 11.62
C SER A 24 -1.82 7.62 11.69
N VAL A 25 -2.66 7.24 12.65
CA VAL A 25 -4.01 7.76 12.82
C VAL A 25 -4.01 8.84 13.90
N ASN A 26 -4.81 9.89 13.69
CA ASN A 26 -5.05 10.88 14.74
C ASN A 26 -5.54 10.20 16.05
N PRO A 27 -4.90 10.46 17.21
CA PRO A 27 -5.25 9.84 18.49
C PRO A 27 -6.74 9.94 18.86
N ASP A 28 -7.39 11.07 18.55
CA ASP A 28 -8.81 11.29 18.86
C ASP A 28 -9.71 10.38 18.01
N ASN A 29 -9.36 10.18 16.74
CA ASN A 29 -10.08 9.28 15.85
C ASN A 29 -9.86 7.83 16.28
N LEU A 30 -8.63 7.47 16.65
CA LEU A 30 -8.31 6.13 17.13
C LEU A 30 -9.08 5.80 18.42
N ALA A 31 -9.21 6.75 19.35
CA ALA A 31 -10.00 6.57 20.57
C ALA A 31 -11.48 6.28 20.24
N LYS A 32 -12.07 7.05 19.32
CA LYS A 32 -13.44 6.82 18.84
C LYS A 32 -13.60 5.46 18.17
N TRP A 33 -12.60 5.00 17.42
CA TRP A 33 -12.65 3.68 16.76
C TRP A 33 -12.61 2.55 17.78
N LYS A 34 -11.72 2.64 18.79
CA LYS A 34 -11.64 1.67 19.88
C LYS A 34 -12.93 1.61 20.70
N GLU A 35 -13.49 2.77 21.05
CA GLU A 35 -14.79 2.84 21.75
C GLU A 35 -15.91 2.20 20.92
N ALA A 36 -16.01 2.54 19.64
CA ALA A 36 -16.98 1.94 18.73
C ALA A 36 -16.80 0.42 18.60
N GLU A 37 -15.56 -0.09 18.58
CA GLU A 37 -15.29 -1.53 18.55
C GLU A 37 -15.83 -2.23 19.80
N THR A 38 -15.56 -1.66 20.98
CA THR A 38 -15.99 -2.22 22.27
C THR A 38 -17.51 -2.23 22.40
N LEU A 39 -18.16 -1.13 22.00
CA LEU A 39 -19.61 -0.99 22.03
C LEU A 39 -20.27 -1.99 21.08
N TRP A 40 -19.73 -2.13 19.86
CA TRP A 40 -20.24 -3.10 18.90
C TRP A 40 -20.09 -4.53 19.40
N LYS A 41 -18.91 -4.90 19.93
CA LYS A 41 -18.69 -6.24 20.52
C LYS A 41 -19.69 -6.54 21.64
N ALA A 42 -19.99 -5.57 22.51
CA ALA A 42 -21.00 -5.72 23.55
C ALA A 42 -22.42 -5.89 22.98
N ASN A 43 -22.78 -5.12 21.96
CA ASN A 43 -24.11 -5.15 21.35
C ASN A 43 -24.35 -6.39 20.47
N VAL A 44 -23.31 -6.96 19.86
CA VAL A 44 -23.43 -8.21 19.08
C VAL A 44 -23.76 -9.42 19.96
N VAL A 45 -23.34 -9.42 21.22
CA VAL A 45 -23.69 -10.48 22.16
C VAL A 45 -25.15 -10.36 22.63
N ASP A 46 -25.69 -9.14 22.63
CA ASP A 46 -27.06 -8.86 23.06
C ASP A 46 -28.05 -8.94 21.89
N ILE A 47 -28.75 -10.08 21.80
CA ILE A 47 -29.74 -10.37 20.74
C ILE A 47 -30.80 -9.26 20.62
N THR A 48 -31.14 -8.58 21.71
CA THR A 48 -32.16 -7.50 21.69
C THR A 48 -31.70 -6.28 20.90
N LYS A 49 -30.39 -6.09 20.75
CA LYS A 49 -29.77 -4.95 20.07
C LYS A 49 -29.35 -5.24 18.64
N HIS A 50 -29.66 -6.43 18.12
CA HIS A 50 -29.33 -6.79 16.74
C HIS A 50 -30.12 -6.00 15.71
N ASN A 51 -31.32 -5.53 16.05
CA ASN A 51 -32.14 -4.77 15.13
C ASN A 51 -31.52 -3.39 14.84
N GLY A 52 -31.12 -3.15 13.59
CA GLY A 52 -30.50 -1.90 13.16
C GLY A 52 -29.04 -1.72 13.58
N LEU A 53 -28.36 -2.79 14.02
CA LEU A 53 -26.95 -2.73 14.36
C LEU A 53 -26.09 -2.59 13.10
N ASP A 54 -25.47 -1.42 12.94
CA ASP A 54 -24.55 -1.16 11.84
C ASP A 54 -23.26 -1.98 11.97
N ASN A 55 -22.71 -2.43 10.84
CA ASN A 55 -21.52 -3.27 10.79
C ASN A 55 -20.26 -2.38 10.64
N PRO A 56 -19.48 -2.13 11.70
CA PRO A 56 -18.32 -1.25 11.65
C PRO A 56 -17.18 -1.82 10.80
N TYR A 57 -17.22 -3.13 10.48
CA TYR A 57 -16.25 -3.77 9.61
C TYR A 57 -16.51 -3.50 8.14
N GLU A 58 -17.57 -2.78 7.78
CA GLU A 58 -17.85 -2.35 6.42
C GLU A 58 -17.97 -0.82 6.38
N PRO A 59 -17.54 -0.19 5.28
CA PRO A 59 -17.87 1.20 5.09
C PRO A 59 -19.40 1.34 5.03
N PRO A 60 -19.98 2.39 5.62
CA PRO A 60 -21.43 2.63 5.58
C PRO A 60 -21.96 2.63 4.14
N GLU A 61 -23.19 2.14 3.92
CA GLU A 61 -23.79 2.06 2.58
C GLU A 61 -23.94 3.45 1.93
N ASP A 62 -24.23 4.46 2.75
CA ASP A 62 -24.35 5.88 2.39
C ASP A 62 -22.99 6.54 2.11
N ALA A 63 -21.89 5.98 2.61
CA ALA A 63 -20.54 6.43 2.30
C ALA A 63 -20.03 5.89 0.95
N SER A 64 -20.85 5.16 0.17
CA SER A 64 -20.41 4.59 -1.11
C SER A 64 -20.13 5.67 -2.15
N LEU A 65 -18.86 5.76 -2.57
CA LEU A 65 -18.43 6.75 -3.56
C LEU A 65 -19.22 6.58 -4.88
N THR A 66 -19.87 7.64 -5.35
CA THR A 66 -20.69 7.54 -6.55
C THR A 66 -19.83 7.43 -7.82
N THR A 67 -20.41 6.83 -8.87
CA THR A 67 -19.75 6.78 -10.18
C THR A 67 -19.52 8.21 -10.69
N GLU A 68 -20.43 9.14 -10.38
CA GLU A 68 -20.30 10.54 -10.73
C GLU A 68 -19.13 11.19 -9.98
N ASP A 69 -18.92 10.89 -8.70
CA ASP A 69 -17.81 11.46 -7.92
C ASP A 69 -16.46 10.95 -8.41
N ILE A 70 -16.38 9.67 -8.78
CA ILE A 70 -15.17 9.06 -9.35
C ILE A 70 -14.88 9.64 -10.73
N LEU A 71 -15.93 9.87 -11.53
CA LEU A 71 -15.82 10.55 -12.81
C LEU A 71 -15.47 12.01 -12.65
N ALA A 72 -16.01 12.71 -11.65
CA ALA A 72 -15.69 14.09 -11.35
C ALA A 72 -14.24 14.21 -10.87
N GLN A 73 -13.73 13.21 -10.13
CA GLN A 73 -12.32 13.11 -9.79
C GLN A 73 -11.46 12.90 -11.04
N LEU A 74 -11.78 11.90 -11.88
CA LEU A 74 -11.07 11.65 -13.15
C LEU A 74 -11.14 12.85 -14.09
N ASN A 75 -12.28 13.54 -14.13
CA ASN A 75 -12.50 14.72 -14.93
C ASN A 75 -11.80 15.94 -14.34
N ARG A 76 -11.63 16.05 -13.02
CA ARG A 76 -10.75 17.07 -12.41
C ARG A 76 -9.29 16.80 -12.76
N GLU A 77 -8.87 15.55 -12.71
CA GLU A 77 -7.54 15.11 -13.15
C GLU A 77 -7.33 15.39 -14.65
N ARG A 78 -8.35 15.16 -15.50
CA ARG A 78 -8.31 15.42 -16.96
C ARG A 78 -8.58 16.85 -17.38
N ALA A 79 -9.38 17.62 -16.65
CA ALA A 79 -9.62 19.04 -16.94
C ALA A 79 -8.36 19.86 -16.70
N ALA A 80 -7.43 19.35 -15.88
CA ALA A 80 -6.06 19.83 -15.86
C ALA A 80 -5.32 19.61 -17.20
N GLU A 81 -5.79 18.72 -18.08
CA GLU A 81 -5.14 18.31 -19.33
C GLU A 81 -5.79 18.85 -20.63
N ALA A 82 -7.03 19.38 -20.62
CA ALA A 82 -7.69 19.85 -21.85
C ALA A 82 -8.56 21.12 -21.67
N PRO A 83 -8.00 22.33 -21.86
CA PRO A 83 -8.66 23.60 -21.57
C PRO A 83 -9.50 24.17 -22.72
N GLY A 84 -10.66 24.75 -22.36
CA GLY A 84 -11.44 25.65 -23.24
C GLY A 84 -10.76 27.03 -23.44
N GLU A 85 -11.28 27.88 -24.33
CA GLU A 85 -10.69 29.18 -24.74
C GLU A 85 -10.27 30.08 -23.55
N LYS A 86 -11.14 30.25 -22.54
CA LYS A 86 -10.85 31.04 -21.34
C LYS A 86 -9.79 30.39 -20.44
N GLU A 87 -9.77 29.06 -20.38
CA GLU A 87 -8.75 28.33 -19.63
C GLU A 87 -7.41 28.32 -20.35
N ARG A 88 -7.39 28.37 -21.68
CA ARG A 88 -6.15 28.55 -22.47
C ARG A 88 -5.48 29.88 -22.16
N SER A 89 -6.24 30.97 -22.06
CA SER A 89 -5.71 32.28 -21.64
C SER A 89 -5.18 32.24 -20.20
N ARG A 90 -5.89 31.58 -19.28
CA ARG A 90 -5.43 31.39 -17.89
C ARG A 90 -4.18 30.51 -17.79
N LEU A 91 -4.08 29.46 -18.60
CA LEU A 91 -2.92 28.59 -18.68
C LEU A 91 -1.74 29.28 -19.33
N GLN A 92 -1.97 30.11 -20.34
CA GLN A 92 -0.94 30.95 -20.94
C GLN A 92 -0.36 31.91 -19.89
N ALA A 93 -1.21 32.59 -19.12
CA ALA A 93 -0.76 33.43 -18.01
C ALA A 93 0.02 32.63 -16.94
N ARG A 94 -0.43 31.41 -16.59
CA ARG A 94 0.32 30.52 -15.68
C ARG A 94 1.66 30.07 -16.27
N LEU A 95 1.72 29.81 -17.57
CA LEU A 95 2.93 29.46 -18.31
C LEU A 95 3.92 30.64 -18.29
N ASP A 96 3.45 31.86 -18.50
CA ASP A 96 4.29 33.05 -18.46
C ASP A 96 4.80 33.32 -17.03
N THR A 97 3.96 33.17 -16.00
CA THR A 97 4.43 33.22 -14.60
C THR A 97 5.42 32.09 -14.28
N TYR A 98 5.21 30.90 -14.85
CA TYR A 98 6.14 29.78 -14.69
C TYR A 98 7.47 30.08 -15.38
N ARG A 99 7.46 30.71 -16.55
CA ARG A 99 8.68 31.16 -17.26
C ARG A 99 9.46 32.17 -16.45
N GLU A 100 8.82 33.22 -15.95
CA GLU A 100 9.48 34.21 -15.10
C GLU A 100 10.14 33.56 -13.87
N ARG A 101 9.44 32.60 -13.25
CA ARG A 101 9.99 31.81 -12.13
C ARG A 101 11.11 30.88 -12.56
N ALA A 102 10.99 30.24 -13.71
CA ALA A 102 12.00 29.33 -14.25
C ALA A 102 13.27 30.10 -14.62
N ASP A 103 13.15 31.28 -15.22
CA ASP A 103 14.29 32.12 -15.58
C ASP A 103 14.98 32.66 -14.32
N ALA A 104 14.23 33.12 -13.31
CA ALA A 104 14.78 33.49 -12.01
C ALA A 104 15.46 32.31 -11.28
N CYS A 105 14.92 31.10 -11.44
CA CYS A 105 15.57 29.89 -10.94
C CYS A 105 16.82 29.53 -11.74
N ARG A 106 16.84 29.77 -13.07
CA ARG A 106 18.00 29.52 -13.94
C ARG A 106 19.17 30.40 -13.57
N GLU A 107 18.94 31.70 -13.40
CA GLU A 107 19.98 32.63 -12.97
C GLU A 107 20.60 32.19 -11.64
N LYS A 108 19.77 31.73 -10.69
CA LYS A 108 20.27 31.18 -9.41
C LYS A 108 20.99 29.85 -9.59
N TYR A 109 20.49 28.97 -10.45
CA TYR A 109 21.10 27.68 -10.76
C TYR A 109 22.48 27.85 -11.38
N ASP A 110 22.60 28.72 -12.39
CA ASP A 110 23.85 28.99 -13.11
C ASP A 110 24.92 29.56 -12.16
N ASN A 111 24.51 30.48 -11.28
CA ASN A 111 25.41 31.10 -10.31
C ASN A 111 25.85 30.16 -9.16
N THR A 112 25.13 29.08 -8.90
CA THR A 112 25.41 28.20 -7.75
C THR A 112 25.84 26.82 -8.17
N ILE A 113 24.93 26.03 -8.75
CA ILE A 113 25.16 24.62 -9.08
C ILE A 113 26.02 24.51 -10.34
N GLN A 114 25.73 25.28 -11.40
CA GLN A 114 26.53 25.19 -12.62
C GLN A 114 27.96 25.68 -12.41
N ALA A 115 28.16 26.78 -11.66
CA ALA A 115 29.50 27.24 -11.29
C ALA A 115 30.30 26.19 -10.49
N VAL A 116 29.65 25.45 -9.58
CA VAL A 116 30.28 24.33 -8.85
C VAL A 116 30.61 23.18 -9.80
N ILE A 117 29.68 22.81 -10.68
CA ILE A 117 29.89 21.78 -11.69
C ILE A 117 31.09 22.16 -12.57
N ASP A 118 31.12 23.36 -13.15
CA ASP A 118 32.18 23.82 -14.04
C ASP A 118 33.54 23.86 -13.34
N THR A 119 33.58 24.23 -12.06
CA THR A 119 34.81 24.19 -11.24
C THR A 119 35.31 22.75 -11.05
N THR A 120 34.40 21.79 -10.89
CA THR A 120 34.73 20.37 -10.65
C THR A 120 34.94 19.55 -11.93
N VAL A 121 34.35 19.95 -13.06
CA VAL A 121 34.44 19.26 -14.36
C VAL A 121 35.82 19.44 -15.01
N GLY A 122 36.60 20.44 -14.60
CA GLY A 122 38.01 20.58 -15.01
C GLY A 122 38.86 19.32 -14.77
N ASP A 123 38.46 18.46 -13.83
CA ASP A 123 39.14 17.20 -13.48
C ASP A 123 38.43 15.93 -14.02
N VAL A 124 37.24 16.01 -14.64
CA VAL A 124 36.39 14.84 -14.96
C VAL A 124 35.92 14.84 -16.43
N VAL A 125 36.18 13.73 -17.15
CA VAL A 125 35.86 13.55 -18.58
C VAL A 125 34.38 13.27 -18.87
N PHE A 126 33.62 12.79 -17.88
CA PHE A 126 32.21 12.42 -18.02
C PHE A 126 31.33 13.19 -17.01
N PRO A 127 30.77 14.35 -17.40
CA PRO A 127 29.92 15.13 -16.50
C PRO A 127 28.52 14.52 -16.31
N ASP A 128 28.04 13.80 -17.32
CA ASP A 128 26.69 13.24 -17.36
C ASP A 128 26.66 11.81 -16.83
N ARG A 129 25.58 11.47 -16.15
CA ARG A 129 25.30 10.12 -15.67
C ARG A 129 25.13 9.14 -16.83
N ASP A 130 25.82 8.00 -16.75
CA ASP A 130 25.67 6.87 -17.66
C ASP A 130 25.16 5.64 -16.89
N THR A 131 24.36 4.83 -17.58
CA THR A 131 23.96 3.49 -17.15
C THR A 131 25.14 2.59 -16.76
N ALA A 132 26.31 2.78 -17.38
CA ALA A 132 27.54 2.08 -16.99
C ALA A 132 28.07 2.52 -15.59
N ASP A 133 27.98 3.81 -15.25
CA ASP A 133 28.32 4.33 -13.91
C ASP A 133 27.34 3.78 -12.86
N ASP A 134 26.04 3.72 -13.17
CA ASP A 134 25.04 3.14 -12.27
C ASP A 134 25.33 1.67 -11.95
N LEU A 135 25.64 0.87 -12.98
CA LEU A 135 26.04 -0.54 -12.83
C LEU A 135 27.32 -0.70 -12.00
N ALA A 136 28.32 0.17 -12.21
CA ALA A 136 29.57 0.17 -11.45
C ALA A 136 29.36 0.49 -9.96
N ASN A 137 28.31 1.26 -9.64
CA ASN A 137 27.92 1.59 -8.26
C ASN A 137 26.91 0.61 -7.65
N GLY A 138 26.62 -0.51 -8.31
CA GLY A 138 25.69 -1.52 -7.82
C GLY A 138 24.22 -1.10 -7.88
N ILE A 139 23.88 -0.08 -8.66
CA ILE A 139 22.50 0.35 -8.88
C ILE A 139 21.88 -0.55 -9.97
N PRO A 140 20.78 -1.25 -9.68
CA PRO A 140 20.16 -2.12 -10.67
C PRO A 140 19.64 -1.31 -11.86
N ALA A 141 19.90 -1.82 -13.07
CA ALA A 141 19.38 -1.22 -14.30
C ALA A 141 17.85 -1.16 -14.23
N THR A 142 17.28 0.01 -14.50
CA THR A 142 15.82 0.14 -14.64
C THR A 142 15.37 -0.79 -15.76
N ALA A 143 14.39 -1.64 -15.46
CA ALA A 143 13.79 -2.47 -16.48
C ALA A 143 13.24 -1.55 -17.58
N LYS A 144 13.83 -1.61 -18.79
CA LYS A 144 13.36 -0.84 -19.94
C LYS A 144 11.84 -0.98 -20.03
N ALA A 145 11.12 0.12 -19.83
CA ALA A 145 9.70 0.18 -20.10
C ALA A 145 9.50 -0.33 -21.54
N LYS A 146 8.71 -1.40 -21.72
CA LYS A 146 8.39 -1.95 -23.04
C LYS A 146 7.72 -0.84 -23.86
N GLY A 147 8.52 -0.12 -24.65
CA GLY A 147 8.19 1.10 -25.37
C GLY A 147 7.28 0.93 -26.58
N LYS A 148 6.16 0.21 -26.43
CA LYS A 148 5.08 0.22 -27.43
C LYS A 148 3.96 1.23 -27.10
N ALA A 149 3.81 1.64 -25.84
CA ALA A 149 2.74 2.58 -25.44
C ALA A 149 3.13 4.05 -25.63
N ALA A 150 4.36 4.45 -25.33
CA ALA A 150 4.81 5.86 -25.42
C ALA A 150 4.72 6.42 -26.86
N ALA A 151 5.11 5.63 -27.87
CA ALA A 151 5.05 6.03 -29.27
C ALA A 151 3.62 6.22 -29.82
N SER A 152 2.61 5.67 -29.14
CA SER A 152 1.21 5.81 -29.55
C SER A 152 0.52 7.03 -28.91
N ALA A 153 0.99 7.50 -27.75
CA ALA A 153 0.47 8.69 -27.07
C ALA A 153 0.95 9.99 -27.73
N GLU A 154 2.22 10.02 -28.19
CA GLU A 154 2.81 11.15 -28.93
C GLU A 154 2.01 11.49 -30.20
N LYS A 155 1.46 10.47 -30.88
CA LYS A 155 0.71 10.62 -32.14
C LYS A 155 -0.69 11.26 -32.00
N LYS A 156 -1.24 11.34 -30.78
CA LYS A 156 -2.56 11.93 -30.52
C LYS A 156 -2.52 13.33 -29.90
N ARG A 157 -1.34 13.84 -29.56
CA ARG A 157 -1.18 15.18 -28.96
C ARG A 157 -1.34 16.25 -30.02
N SER A 158 -2.10 17.30 -29.71
CA SER A 158 -2.26 18.43 -30.62
C SER A 158 -0.91 19.16 -30.80
N GLN A 159 -0.71 19.72 -31.99
CA GLN A 159 0.50 20.47 -32.36
C GLN A 159 0.80 21.61 -31.36
N THR A 160 -0.25 22.18 -30.76
CA THR A 160 -0.18 23.21 -29.72
C THR A 160 0.41 22.68 -28.40
N VAL A 161 0.01 21.49 -27.95
CA VAL A 161 0.56 20.86 -26.73
C VAL A 161 2.04 20.51 -26.94
N ASN A 162 2.42 20.05 -28.12
CA ASN A 162 3.83 19.81 -28.46
C ASN A 162 4.64 21.11 -28.50
N GLY A 163 4.05 22.22 -28.96
CA GLY A 163 4.66 23.54 -28.86
C GLY A 163 4.87 23.99 -27.42
N MET A 164 3.87 23.79 -26.55
CA MET A 164 4.00 24.09 -25.10
C MET A 164 5.02 23.17 -24.41
N LEU A 165 5.07 21.88 -24.74
CA LEU A 165 6.07 20.95 -24.22
C LEU A 165 7.48 21.34 -24.66
N GLY A 166 7.68 21.69 -25.94
CA GLY A 166 8.96 22.16 -26.44
C GLY A 166 9.45 23.44 -25.73
N THR A 167 8.53 24.26 -25.22
CA THR A 167 8.90 25.42 -24.37
C THR A 167 9.21 25.05 -22.92
N LEU A 168 8.70 23.92 -22.41
CA LEU A 168 9.04 23.41 -21.08
C LEU A 168 10.38 22.67 -21.08
N ASP A 169 10.73 21.98 -22.16
CA ASP A 169 12.04 21.33 -22.33
C ASP A 169 13.19 22.33 -22.19
N GLN A 170 12.99 23.57 -22.65
CA GLN A 170 13.97 24.65 -22.48
C GLN A 170 14.23 25.00 -21.02
N ALA A 171 13.27 24.74 -20.11
CA ALA A 171 13.34 25.01 -18.67
C ALA A 171 13.89 23.84 -17.84
N THR A 172 14.43 22.79 -18.47
CA THR A 172 14.97 21.63 -17.75
C THR A 172 16.31 21.98 -17.09
N PHE A 173 16.33 21.96 -15.76
CA PHE A 173 17.56 22.14 -14.97
C PHE A 173 18.29 20.81 -14.81
N ARG A 174 19.62 20.82 -14.90
CA ARG A 174 20.43 19.66 -14.52
C ARG A 174 20.35 19.48 -13.02
N LEU A 175 19.90 18.31 -12.56
CA LEU A 175 19.86 18.03 -11.14
C LEU A 175 21.11 17.27 -10.71
N PRO A 176 21.49 17.31 -9.41
CA PRO A 176 22.56 16.46 -8.90
C PRO A 176 22.38 14.96 -9.22
N SER A 177 21.14 14.47 -9.38
CA SER A 177 20.84 13.11 -9.86
C SER A 177 21.32 12.79 -11.28
N ASP A 178 21.52 13.80 -12.11
CA ASP A 178 21.90 13.67 -13.52
C ASP A 178 23.42 13.72 -13.70
N CYS A 179 24.15 14.05 -12.63
CA CYS A 179 25.60 14.15 -12.61
C CYS A 179 26.26 12.77 -12.36
N HIS A 180 27.44 12.58 -12.94
CA HIS A 180 28.28 11.41 -12.68
C HIS A 180 28.63 11.25 -11.19
N ASN A 181 28.81 10.02 -10.72
CA ASN A 181 29.09 9.68 -9.32
C ASN A 181 30.29 10.44 -8.70
N THR A 182 31.33 10.70 -9.49
CA THR A 182 32.51 11.47 -9.06
C THR A 182 32.14 12.88 -8.60
N LEU A 183 31.27 13.56 -9.34
CA LEU A 183 30.75 14.89 -9.00
C LEU A 183 29.82 14.84 -7.79
N ARG A 184 28.99 13.80 -7.68
CA ARG A 184 28.11 13.58 -6.53
C ARG A 184 28.89 13.37 -5.22
N ARG A 185 30.06 12.75 -5.26
CA ARG A 185 30.90 12.54 -4.06
C ARG A 185 31.64 13.80 -3.61
N HIS A 186 31.63 14.88 -4.40
CA HIS A 186 32.37 16.09 -4.05
C HIS A 186 31.75 16.81 -2.84
N PRO A 187 32.54 17.28 -1.86
CA PRO A 187 32.02 17.90 -0.64
C PRO A 187 31.10 19.11 -0.89
N THR A 188 31.36 19.90 -1.94
CA THR A 188 30.54 21.06 -2.30
C THR A 188 29.15 20.68 -2.81
N MET A 189 28.95 19.44 -3.30
CA MET A 189 27.67 18.96 -3.80
C MET A 189 26.78 18.38 -2.68
N ALA A 190 27.34 18.16 -1.48
CA ALA A 190 26.66 17.46 -0.39
C ALA A 190 25.38 18.15 0.10
N GLU A 191 25.35 19.49 0.13
CA GLU A 191 24.16 20.25 0.55
C GLU A 191 23.03 20.15 -0.49
N TYR A 192 23.38 20.26 -1.78
CA TYR A 192 22.42 20.13 -2.88
C TYR A 192 21.83 18.73 -2.97
N LEU A 193 22.65 17.69 -2.71
CA LEU A 193 22.18 16.31 -2.65
C LEU A 193 21.16 16.09 -1.53
N LYS A 194 21.34 16.72 -0.36
CA LYS A 194 20.37 16.64 0.74
C LYS A 194 19.03 17.27 0.35
N ILE A 195 19.08 18.44 -0.30
CA ILE A 195 17.88 19.14 -0.77
C ILE A 195 17.17 18.31 -1.84
N GLU A 196 17.90 17.81 -2.83
CA GLU A 196 17.29 16.97 -3.87
C GLU A 196 16.70 15.69 -3.27
N ARG A 197 17.43 15.03 -2.37
CA ARG A 197 16.92 13.83 -1.69
C ARG A 197 15.61 14.10 -0.97
N ALA A 198 15.52 15.18 -0.19
CA ALA A 198 14.27 15.56 0.49
C ALA A 198 13.12 15.82 -0.50
N LEU A 199 13.41 16.44 -1.65
CA LEU A 199 12.42 16.63 -2.72
C LEU A 199 11.95 15.29 -3.31
N ARG A 200 12.88 14.37 -3.60
CA ARG A 200 12.57 13.04 -4.14
C ARG A 200 11.82 12.17 -3.12
N GLU A 201 12.12 12.27 -1.83
CA GLU A 201 11.36 11.62 -0.75
C GLU A 201 9.91 12.14 -0.72
N GLY A 202 9.71 13.45 -0.89
CA GLY A 202 8.39 14.06 -1.06
C GLY A 202 7.65 13.52 -2.29
N GLN A 203 8.31 13.48 -3.45
CA GLN A 203 7.75 12.93 -4.69
C GLN A 203 7.38 11.44 -4.56
N ALA A 204 8.19 10.66 -3.84
CA ALA A 204 7.91 9.25 -3.59
C ALA A 204 6.66 9.08 -2.72
N ASN A 205 6.53 9.90 -1.66
CA ASN A 205 5.35 9.89 -0.79
C ASN A 205 4.09 10.29 -1.57
N GLU A 206 4.16 11.35 -2.38
CA GLU A 206 3.04 11.78 -3.23
C GLU A 206 2.63 10.69 -4.23
N ALA A 207 3.60 10.04 -4.88
CA ALA A 207 3.33 8.96 -5.81
C ALA A 207 2.67 7.75 -5.12
N LEU A 208 3.10 7.40 -3.89
CA LEU A 208 2.48 6.34 -3.11
C LEU A 208 1.07 6.72 -2.63
N ASP A 209 0.85 7.95 -2.21
CA ASP A 209 -0.47 8.45 -1.80
C ASP A 209 -1.47 8.42 -2.95
N ALA A 210 -1.06 8.89 -4.13
CA ALA A 210 -1.86 8.81 -5.34
C ALA A 210 -2.14 7.35 -5.73
N LEU A 211 -1.14 6.47 -5.64
CA LEU A 211 -1.32 5.04 -5.91
C LEU A 211 -2.35 4.41 -4.97
N ARG A 212 -2.29 4.69 -3.67
CA ARG A 212 -3.26 4.21 -2.67
C ARG A 212 -4.67 4.70 -2.99
N LEU A 213 -4.83 5.98 -3.28
CA LEU A 213 -6.11 6.57 -3.67
C LEU A 213 -6.70 5.88 -4.91
N HIS A 214 -5.88 5.68 -5.95
CA HIS A 214 -6.34 5.05 -7.18
C HIS A 214 -6.66 3.56 -6.99
N LEU A 215 -5.92 2.84 -6.14
CA LEU A 215 -6.24 1.45 -5.79
C LEU A 215 -7.58 1.35 -5.02
N THR A 216 -7.80 2.20 -4.03
CA THR A 216 -9.05 2.22 -3.24
C THR A 216 -10.25 2.58 -4.12
N THR A 217 -10.13 3.60 -4.96
CA THR A 217 -11.21 3.99 -5.89
C THR A 217 -11.44 2.96 -6.99
N TYR A 218 -10.40 2.26 -7.46
CA TYR A 218 -10.53 1.13 -8.39
C TYR A 218 -11.35 -0.01 -7.79
N LEU A 219 -11.11 -0.35 -6.52
CA LEU A 219 -11.87 -1.40 -5.85
C LEU A 219 -13.35 -1.00 -5.67
N ALA A 220 -13.63 0.24 -5.29
CA ALA A 220 -14.99 0.75 -5.19
C ALA A 220 -15.77 0.61 -6.52
N LEU A 221 -15.15 0.93 -7.65
CA LEU A 221 -15.74 0.72 -8.98
C LEU A 221 -16.00 -0.75 -9.29
N LYS A 222 -15.07 -1.62 -8.91
CA LYS A 222 -15.18 -3.06 -9.15
C LYS A 222 -16.35 -3.68 -8.38
N VAL A 223 -16.51 -3.31 -7.11
CA VAL A 223 -17.65 -3.72 -6.27
C VAL A 223 -18.95 -3.28 -6.91
N ARG A 224 -19.04 -2.01 -7.32
CA ARG A 224 -20.24 -1.47 -7.96
C ARG A 224 -20.58 -2.21 -9.25
N LYS A 225 -19.57 -2.57 -10.06
CA LYS A 225 -19.78 -3.40 -11.26
C LYS A 225 -20.39 -4.76 -10.92
N THR A 226 -19.99 -5.39 -9.82
CA THR A 226 -20.57 -6.67 -9.39
C THR A 226 -21.98 -6.54 -8.84
N GLN A 227 -22.31 -5.42 -8.20
CA GLN A 227 -23.65 -5.13 -7.67
C GLN A 227 -24.67 -4.80 -8.78
N SER A 228 -24.23 -4.25 -9.91
CA SER A 228 -25.10 -4.02 -11.07
C SER A 228 -25.44 -5.34 -11.78
N THR A 229 -26.42 -6.07 -11.26
CA THR A 229 -26.96 -7.29 -11.87
C THR A 229 -27.74 -6.96 -13.15
N GLY A 230 -27.52 -7.72 -14.23
CA GLY A 230 -28.38 -7.72 -15.43
C GLY A 230 -27.76 -7.16 -16.72
N ILE A 231 -26.60 -6.51 -16.67
CA ILE A 231 -25.90 -5.98 -17.86
C ILE A 231 -24.62 -6.78 -18.09
N ILE A 232 -24.68 -7.76 -19.00
CA ILE A 232 -23.58 -8.71 -19.27
C ILE A 232 -22.35 -8.01 -19.87
N ASN A 233 -22.56 -7.01 -20.72
CA ASN A 233 -21.49 -6.26 -21.40
C ASN A 233 -21.55 -4.77 -21.00
N ASN A 234 -21.17 -4.45 -19.77
CA ASN A 234 -21.06 -3.04 -19.35
C ASN A 234 -19.75 -2.42 -19.86
N THR A 235 -19.72 -2.10 -21.15
CA THR A 235 -18.56 -1.52 -21.85
C THR A 235 -18.09 -0.21 -21.22
N GLU A 236 -19.00 0.58 -20.64
CA GLU A 236 -18.62 1.82 -19.95
C GLU A 236 -17.95 1.57 -18.60
N ALA A 237 -18.46 0.64 -17.80
CA ALA A 237 -17.80 0.27 -16.54
C ALA A 237 -16.41 -0.33 -16.82
N ASP A 238 -16.29 -1.13 -17.88
CA ASP A 238 -14.99 -1.66 -18.33
C ASP A 238 -14.04 -0.58 -18.80
N ARG A 239 -14.52 0.42 -19.56
CA ARG A 239 -13.72 1.59 -19.93
C ARG A 239 -13.23 2.34 -18.68
N ARG A 240 -14.10 2.60 -17.70
CA ARG A 240 -13.72 3.31 -16.45
C ARG A 240 -12.69 2.53 -15.63
N LEU A 241 -12.85 1.20 -15.55
CA LEU A 241 -11.87 0.33 -14.88
C LEU A 241 -10.51 0.33 -15.60
N GLN A 242 -10.52 0.33 -16.93
CA GLN A 242 -9.30 0.41 -17.74
C GLN A 242 -8.60 1.77 -17.56
N GLU A 243 -9.35 2.87 -17.56
CA GLU A 243 -8.80 4.21 -17.30
C GLU A 243 -8.13 4.30 -15.94
N LYS A 244 -8.76 3.75 -14.88
CA LYS A 244 -8.13 3.69 -13.56
C LYS A 244 -6.89 2.81 -13.54
N ARG A 245 -6.85 1.70 -14.30
CA ARG A 245 -5.64 0.87 -14.43
C ARG A 245 -4.48 1.63 -15.07
N GLU A 246 -4.75 2.39 -16.13
CA GLU A 246 -3.72 3.20 -16.79
C GLU A 246 -3.14 4.26 -15.84
N VAL A 247 -3.99 4.92 -15.05
CA VAL A 247 -3.55 5.87 -14.02
C VAL A 247 -2.73 5.16 -12.93
N ILE A 248 -3.16 3.99 -12.48
CA ILE A 248 -2.39 3.17 -11.52
C ILE A 248 -1.00 2.84 -12.08
N ASP A 249 -0.91 2.39 -13.34
CA ASP A 249 0.35 2.02 -13.97
C ASP A 249 1.28 3.22 -14.18
N MET A 250 0.72 4.40 -14.47
CA MET A 250 1.46 5.66 -14.51
C MET A 250 2.09 5.99 -13.15
N TRP A 251 1.32 5.91 -12.05
CA TRP A 251 1.84 6.20 -10.71
C TRP A 251 2.83 5.13 -10.22
N LYS A 252 2.64 3.86 -10.59
CA LYS A 252 3.65 2.81 -10.36
C LYS A 252 4.99 3.15 -11.03
N ALA A 253 4.94 3.55 -12.30
CA ALA A 253 6.14 3.93 -13.04
C ALA A 253 6.82 5.13 -12.37
N LYS A 254 6.05 6.18 -12.03
CA LYS A 254 6.58 7.37 -11.34
C LYS A 254 7.26 7.02 -10.01
N TYR A 255 6.67 6.15 -9.18
CA TYR A 255 7.33 5.71 -7.95
C TYR A 255 8.63 4.93 -8.22
N ARG A 256 8.64 4.03 -9.20
CA ARG A 256 9.84 3.26 -9.58
C ARG A 256 10.96 4.17 -10.07
N ASP A 257 10.62 5.18 -10.86
CA ASP A 257 11.57 6.18 -11.37
C ASP A 257 12.15 7.01 -10.22
N VAL A 258 11.30 7.53 -9.32
CA VAL A 258 11.75 8.30 -8.15
C VAL A 258 12.59 7.45 -7.21
N ARG A 259 12.22 6.19 -6.96
CA ARG A 259 13.03 5.26 -6.15
C ARG A 259 14.41 5.04 -6.78
N HIS A 260 14.47 4.89 -8.09
CA HIS A 260 15.73 4.73 -8.78
C HIS A 260 16.62 5.97 -8.62
N VAL A 261 16.06 7.18 -8.71
CA VAL A 261 16.80 8.41 -8.43
C VAL A 261 17.24 8.47 -6.96
N LEU A 262 16.43 8.02 -6.01
CA LEU A 262 16.83 7.96 -4.60
C LEU A 262 18.04 7.04 -4.38
N LEU A 263 18.12 5.89 -5.06
CA LEU A 263 19.29 5.02 -5.02
C LEU A 263 20.54 5.73 -5.56
N VAL A 264 20.39 6.49 -6.65
CA VAL A 264 21.47 7.31 -7.24
C VAL A 264 21.94 8.37 -6.24
N LEU A 265 21.04 8.97 -5.45
CA LEU A 265 21.39 9.93 -4.41
C LEU A 265 21.99 9.29 -3.14
N GLY A 266 22.27 7.98 -3.15
CA GLY A 266 22.91 7.26 -2.05
C GLY A 266 21.95 6.69 -1.01
N MET A 267 20.68 6.47 -1.37
CA MET A 267 19.75 5.66 -0.57
C MET A 267 20.20 4.19 -0.54
N SER A 268 19.98 3.50 0.59
CA SER A 268 20.27 2.08 0.68
C SER A 268 19.19 1.28 -0.05
N ASP A 269 19.58 0.23 -0.79
CA ASP A 269 18.59 -0.64 -1.42
C ASP A 269 17.71 -1.37 -0.39
N ALA A 270 18.22 -1.56 0.84
CA ALA A 270 17.53 -2.20 1.95
C ALA A 270 16.70 -1.23 2.83
N ASP A 271 16.41 -0.02 2.33
CA ASP A 271 15.66 0.97 3.13
C ASP A 271 14.25 0.49 3.48
N LYS A 272 13.91 0.61 4.78
CA LYS A 272 12.63 0.10 5.33
C LYS A 272 11.42 0.90 4.86
N THR A 273 11.63 2.17 4.52
CA THR A 273 10.58 3.14 4.15
C THR A 273 10.22 3.04 2.66
N TYR A 274 11.23 3.00 1.77
CA TYR A 274 11.04 3.03 0.32
C TYR A 274 11.43 1.70 -0.34
N LYS A 275 10.56 0.70 -0.16
CA LYS A 275 10.77 -0.65 -0.69
C LYS A 275 10.55 -0.72 -2.20
N ILE A 276 11.09 -1.76 -2.83
CA ILE A 276 10.80 -2.09 -4.23
C ILE A 276 9.31 -2.35 -4.37
N LEU A 277 8.68 -1.70 -5.35
CA LEU A 277 7.26 -1.87 -5.64
C LEU A 277 7.05 -2.96 -6.68
N HIS A 278 6.71 -4.16 -6.20
CA HIS A 278 6.29 -5.24 -7.08
C HIS A 278 4.84 -5.07 -7.50
N ASP A 279 4.47 -5.64 -8.65
CA ASP A 279 3.07 -5.58 -9.11
C ASP A 279 2.13 -6.34 -8.15
N ASP A 280 2.66 -7.33 -7.43
CA ASP A 280 1.94 -8.05 -6.37
C ASP A 280 1.63 -7.21 -5.14
N ASP A 281 2.41 -6.16 -4.87
CA ASP A 281 2.18 -5.23 -3.76
C ASP A 281 1.03 -4.25 -4.07
N CYS A 282 0.71 -4.06 -5.35
CA CYS A 282 -0.26 -3.10 -5.84
C CYS A 282 -1.70 -3.67 -5.80
N LYS A 283 -2.08 -4.22 -4.65
CA LYS A 283 -3.41 -4.77 -4.40
C LYS A 283 -4.16 -3.86 -3.43
N PRO A 284 -5.41 -3.45 -3.75
CA PRO A 284 -6.24 -2.74 -2.79
C PRO A 284 -6.54 -3.63 -1.58
N PHE A 285 -6.69 -3.03 -0.40
CA PHE A 285 -7.22 -3.78 0.75
C PHE A 285 -8.70 -4.10 0.52
N THR A 286 -9.14 -5.28 0.96
CA THR A 286 -10.52 -5.75 0.79
C THR A 286 -11.49 -4.75 1.43
N LEU A 287 -12.51 -4.29 0.70
CA LEU A 287 -13.46 -3.26 1.17
C LEU A 287 -14.74 -3.86 1.74
N LEU A 288 -15.22 -5.00 1.25
CA LEU A 288 -16.43 -5.67 1.75
C LEU A 288 -16.12 -7.06 2.31
N VAL A 289 -16.92 -7.49 3.30
CA VAL A 289 -16.79 -8.84 3.88
C VAL A 289 -17.12 -9.91 2.83
N SER A 290 -18.00 -9.61 1.89
CA SER A 290 -18.39 -10.50 0.78
C SER A 290 -17.25 -10.80 -0.21
N GLU A 291 -16.20 -9.97 -0.24
CA GLU A 291 -15.03 -10.19 -1.09
C GLU A 291 -13.95 -11.07 -0.42
N VAL A 292 -14.08 -11.35 0.88
CA VAL A 292 -13.11 -12.15 1.63
C VAL A 292 -13.18 -13.60 1.18
N LYS A 293 -12.16 -14.04 0.46
CA LYS A 293 -12.01 -15.45 0.09
C LYS A 293 -11.44 -16.24 1.27
N GLY A 294 -11.84 -17.51 1.38
CA GLY A 294 -11.25 -18.44 2.35
C GLY A 294 -9.72 -18.45 2.22
N GLY A 295 -9.01 -18.28 3.35
CA GLY A 295 -7.54 -18.23 3.41
C GLY A 295 -6.94 -16.82 3.37
N GLU A 296 -7.73 -15.75 3.24
CA GLU A 296 -7.21 -14.37 3.32
C GLU A 296 -6.73 -13.96 4.70
N SER A 297 -7.14 -14.65 5.77
CA SER A 297 -6.65 -14.40 7.14
C SER A 297 -5.14 -14.60 7.31
N TYR A 298 -4.53 -15.40 6.43
CA TYR A 298 -3.09 -15.65 6.39
C TYR A 298 -2.32 -14.61 5.57
N LYS A 299 -3.01 -13.77 4.80
CA LYS A 299 -2.37 -12.77 3.94
C LYS A 299 -2.23 -11.46 4.70
N GLN A 300 -0.99 -11.00 4.85
CA GLN A 300 -0.74 -9.67 5.37
C GLN A 300 -1.05 -8.60 4.32
N PRO A 301 -1.52 -7.42 4.73
CA PRO A 301 -1.61 -6.28 3.83
C PRO A 301 -0.24 -5.97 3.24
N THR A 302 -0.25 -5.53 1.98
CA THR A 302 0.98 -5.12 1.32
C THR A 302 1.58 -3.91 2.04
N TRP A 303 2.90 -3.79 2.00
CA TRP A 303 3.64 -2.82 2.82
C TRP A 303 3.22 -1.36 2.58
N ILE A 304 2.61 -1.07 1.43
CA ILE A 304 2.08 0.25 1.07
C ILE A 304 0.96 0.71 2.01
N TRP A 305 0.21 -0.18 2.67
CA TRP A 305 -1.01 0.18 3.43
C TRP A 305 -0.79 0.49 4.92
N GLY A 306 0.43 0.34 5.44
CA GLY A 306 0.72 0.50 6.88
C GLY A 306 0.71 1.94 7.41
N ASP A 307 0.41 2.93 6.57
CA ASP A 307 0.33 4.35 6.90
C ASP A 307 -1.04 4.87 6.43
N PHE A 308 -1.80 5.51 7.32
CA PHE A 308 -3.10 6.13 7.05
C PHE A 308 -3.04 7.66 7.00
N THR A 309 -1.87 8.28 7.21
CA THR A 309 -1.73 9.75 7.13
C THR A 309 -2.11 10.31 5.76
N TRP A 310 -1.95 9.52 4.69
CA TRP A 310 -2.35 9.90 3.33
C TRP A 310 -3.85 10.16 3.20
N ALA A 311 -4.69 9.46 3.96
CA ALA A 311 -6.15 9.65 3.93
C ALA A 311 -6.54 11.02 4.50
N GLU A 312 -5.77 11.54 5.46
CA GLU A 312 -5.99 12.86 6.05
C GLU A 312 -5.50 14.01 5.16
N ARG A 313 -4.47 13.76 4.33
CA ARG A 313 -3.92 14.73 3.36
C ARG A 313 -4.84 14.99 2.16
N LEU A 314 -5.86 14.16 1.94
CA LEU A 314 -6.80 14.35 0.84
C LEU A 314 -7.64 15.62 1.02
N GLU A 315 -7.96 16.27 -0.11
CA GLU A 315 -8.85 17.41 -0.14
C GLU A 315 -10.23 17.06 0.46
N PRO A 316 -10.85 17.96 1.24
CA PRO A 316 -12.16 17.71 1.82
C PRO A 316 -13.21 17.49 0.71
N GLY A 317 -13.96 16.40 0.81
CA GLY A 317 -14.98 15.98 -0.15
C GLY A 317 -15.38 14.52 0.03
N GLU A 318 -16.25 14.02 -0.84
CA GLU A 318 -16.80 12.66 -0.79
C GLU A 318 -15.72 11.56 -0.92
N VAL A 319 -14.67 11.84 -1.69
CA VAL A 319 -13.54 10.92 -1.83
C VAL A 319 -12.81 10.76 -0.49
N ARG A 320 -12.62 11.85 0.26
CA ARG A 320 -11.97 11.80 1.58
C ARG A 320 -12.83 11.09 2.60
N THR A 321 -14.13 11.36 2.64
CA THR A 321 -15.04 10.66 3.57
C THR A 321 -15.06 9.17 3.26
N PHE A 322 -15.22 8.78 1.99
CA PHE A 322 -15.17 7.38 1.58
C PHE A 322 -13.86 6.70 1.97
N VAL A 323 -12.71 7.32 1.67
CA VAL A 323 -11.40 6.78 2.05
C VAL A 323 -11.27 6.66 3.56
N GLY A 324 -11.76 7.63 4.34
CA GLY A 324 -11.77 7.59 5.80
C GLY A 324 -12.63 6.45 6.37
N HIS A 325 -13.81 6.21 5.78
CA HIS A 325 -14.65 5.06 6.14
C HIS A 325 -13.99 3.74 5.76
N ALA A 326 -13.33 3.69 4.60
CA ALA A 326 -12.60 2.51 4.14
C ALA A 326 -11.39 2.18 5.05
N THR A 327 -10.58 3.17 5.43
CA THR A 327 -9.45 2.95 6.35
C THR A 327 -9.92 2.57 7.75
N ARG A 328 -11.03 3.15 8.22
CA ARG A 328 -11.68 2.76 9.48
C ARG A 328 -12.13 1.29 9.45
N ALA A 329 -12.85 0.87 8.41
CA ALA A 329 -13.28 -0.52 8.24
C ALA A 329 -12.07 -1.49 8.15
N HIS A 330 -11.02 -1.07 7.45
CA HIS A 330 -9.76 -1.81 7.37
C HIS A 330 -9.10 -1.98 8.75
N TRP A 331 -9.04 -0.91 9.55
CA TRP A 331 -8.54 -0.97 10.91
C TRP A 331 -9.34 -1.95 11.77
N PHE A 332 -10.67 -1.89 11.75
CA PHE A 332 -11.52 -2.81 12.51
C PHE A 332 -11.23 -4.27 12.14
N ARG A 333 -11.13 -4.57 10.85
CA ARG A 333 -10.79 -5.94 10.39
C ARG A 333 -9.45 -6.41 10.91
N HIS A 334 -8.44 -5.56 10.91
CA HIS A 334 -7.12 -5.91 11.44
C HIS A 334 -7.09 -6.02 12.96
N SER A 335 -7.87 -5.21 13.69
CA SER A 335 -8.07 -5.35 15.13
C SER A 335 -8.73 -6.70 15.48
N ALA A 336 -9.78 -7.08 14.75
CA ALA A 336 -10.41 -8.39 14.91
C ALA A 336 -9.51 -9.55 14.47
N LEU A 337 -8.73 -9.39 13.40
CA LEU A 337 -7.78 -10.41 12.95
C LEU A 337 -6.68 -10.65 13.99
N LYS A 338 -6.14 -9.58 14.59
CA LYS A 338 -5.20 -9.68 15.71
C LYS A 338 -5.83 -10.45 16.87
N THR A 339 -7.03 -10.05 17.30
CA THR A 339 -7.76 -10.72 18.40
C THR A 339 -7.94 -12.22 18.11
N ARG A 340 -8.34 -12.56 16.87
CA ARG A 340 -8.51 -13.96 16.44
C ARG A 340 -7.22 -14.75 16.49
N TRP A 341 -6.08 -14.18 16.08
CA TRP A 341 -4.80 -14.87 16.15
C TRP A 341 -4.33 -15.07 17.60
N GLU A 342 -4.55 -14.08 18.47
CA GLU A 342 -4.30 -14.21 19.91
C GLU A 342 -5.17 -15.32 20.53
N GLU A 343 -6.46 -15.39 20.16
CA GLU A 343 -7.36 -16.48 20.54
C GLU A 343 -6.87 -17.83 20.00
N GLU A 344 -6.45 -17.92 18.74
CA GLU A 344 -5.98 -19.17 18.15
C GLU A 344 -4.72 -19.68 18.87
N VAL A 345 -3.77 -18.83 19.22
CA VAL A 345 -2.60 -19.22 20.04
C VAL A 345 -3.06 -19.82 21.37
N ASN A 346 -3.97 -19.16 22.07
CA ASN A 346 -4.50 -19.64 23.36
C ASN A 346 -5.26 -20.97 23.20
N VAL A 347 -6.11 -21.09 22.17
CA VAL A 347 -6.87 -22.33 21.88
C VAL A 347 -5.92 -23.47 21.58
N ARG A 348 -4.84 -23.26 20.81
CA ARG A 348 -3.87 -24.32 20.50
C ARG A 348 -3.11 -24.79 21.73
N LEU A 349 -2.72 -23.87 22.61
CA LEU A 349 -2.09 -24.23 23.89
C LEU A 349 -3.03 -25.03 24.77
N GLU A 350 -4.29 -24.62 24.84
CA GLU A 350 -5.34 -25.32 25.59
C GLU A 350 -5.66 -26.70 25.00
N GLU A 351 -5.73 -26.85 23.67
CA GLU A 351 -5.89 -28.15 22.99
C GLU A 351 -4.73 -29.10 23.32
N MET A 352 -3.50 -28.60 23.33
CA MET A 352 -2.32 -29.39 23.73
C MET A 352 -2.42 -29.84 25.18
N TRP A 353 -2.79 -28.92 26.08
CA TRP A 353 -2.98 -29.24 27.50
C TRP A 353 -4.10 -30.27 27.72
N ARG A 354 -5.25 -30.11 27.08
CA ARG A 354 -6.37 -31.08 27.12
C ARG A 354 -5.97 -32.45 26.62
N THR A 355 -5.14 -32.52 25.58
CA THR A 355 -4.64 -33.80 25.06
C THR A 355 -3.75 -34.50 26.09
N LEU A 356 -2.84 -33.78 26.74
CA LEU A 356 -1.99 -34.33 27.80
C LEU A 356 -2.82 -34.77 29.02
N ALA A 357 -3.81 -33.96 29.42
CA ALA A 357 -4.72 -34.29 30.51
C ALA A 357 -5.56 -35.54 30.17
N PHE A 358 -6.06 -35.64 28.94
CA PHE A 358 -6.80 -36.81 28.46
C PHE A 358 -5.93 -38.08 28.45
N CYS A 359 -4.70 -38.02 27.94
CA CYS A 359 -3.78 -39.15 27.97
C CYS A 359 -3.47 -39.60 29.40
N SER A 360 -3.25 -38.64 30.31
CA SER A 360 -3.00 -38.93 31.74
C SER A 360 -4.22 -39.57 32.40
N HIS A 361 -5.43 -39.09 32.06
CA HIS A 361 -6.67 -39.66 32.55
C HIS A 361 -6.89 -41.10 32.04
N GLU A 362 -6.67 -41.32 30.75
CA GLU A 362 -6.76 -42.67 30.17
C GLU A 362 -5.71 -43.59 30.78
N GLU A 363 -4.46 -43.17 30.93
CA GLU A 363 -3.41 -43.95 31.62
C GLU A 363 -3.87 -44.40 33.02
N GLN A 364 -4.36 -43.47 33.85
CA GLN A 364 -4.90 -43.78 35.17
C GLN A 364 -6.06 -44.79 35.09
N ARG A 365 -6.93 -44.66 34.10
CA ARG A 365 -8.05 -45.58 33.86
C ARG A 365 -7.58 -46.98 33.45
N TRP A 366 -6.55 -47.09 32.62
CA TRP A 366 -5.94 -48.36 32.21
C TRP A 366 -5.23 -49.04 33.39
N LEU A 367 -4.49 -48.28 34.19
CA LEU A 367 -3.84 -48.79 35.41
C LEU A 367 -4.86 -49.29 36.43
N ALA A 368 -5.95 -48.55 36.66
CA ALA A 368 -7.05 -48.98 37.53
C ALA A 368 -7.69 -50.28 37.04
N ARG A 369 -7.92 -50.42 35.72
CA ARG A 369 -8.43 -51.66 35.12
C ARG A 369 -7.46 -52.83 35.26
N ALA A 370 -6.16 -52.59 35.11
CA ALA A 370 -5.15 -53.63 35.30
C ALA A 370 -5.12 -54.12 36.75
N ALA A 371 -5.14 -53.21 37.73
CA ALA A 371 -5.23 -53.55 39.15
C ALA A 371 -6.53 -54.30 39.50
N ASP A 372 -7.66 -53.90 38.92
CA ASP A 372 -8.94 -54.63 39.06
C ASP A 372 -8.88 -56.05 38.48
N LEU A 373 -8.16 -56.25 37.37
CA LEU A 373 -7.97 -57.57 36.77
C LEU A 373 -6.99 -58.43 37.57
N GLU A 374 -5.96 -57.84 38.17
CA GLU A 374 -5.05 -58.57 39.07
C GLU A 374 -5.76 -59.01 40.35
N THR A 375 -6.56 -58.13 40.95
CA THR A 375 -7.35 -58.44 42.15
C THR A 375 -8.46 -59.46 41.87
N LYS A 376 -9.15 -59.37 40.73
CA LYS A 376 -10.17 -60.37 40.30
C LYS A 376 -9.53 -61.68 39.81
N GLY A 377 -8.38 -61.59 39.14
CA GLY A 377 -7.59 -62.74 38.66
C GLY A 377 -6.92 -63.51 39.80
N ALA A 378 -6.61 -62.85 40.93
CA ALA A 378 -6.20 -63.52 42.16
C ALA A 378 -7.32 -64.34 42.80
N GLY A 379 -8.60 -64.01 42.52
CA GLY A 379 -9.76 -64.82 42.91
C GLY A 379 -10.08 -65.98 41.94
N LEU A 380 -9.45 -66.00 40.76
CA LEU A 380 -9.64 -66.99 39.71
C LEU A 380 -8.28 -67.56 39.23
N ALA A 381 -7.33 -67.74 40.16
CA ALA A 381 -6.11 -68.52 39.95
C ALA A 381 -6.37 -70.03 39.79
N GLY A 382 -7.57 -70.40 39.35
CA GLY A 382 -7.93 -71.70 38.82
C GLY A 382 -9.00 -71.49 37.76
N THR A 383 -8.68 -71.80 36.51
CA THR A 383 -9.56 -71.84 35.32
C THR A 383 -9.86 -70.51 34.61
N CYS A 384 -9.04 -70.14 33.63
CA CYS A 384 -9.43 -70.26 32.21
C CYS A 384 -8.33 -69.75 31.25
N VAL A 385 -7.86 -70.66 30.41
CA VAL A 385 -7.25 -70.36 29.11
C VAL A 385 -8.36 -69.86 28.18
N GLY A 386 -8.20 -68.68 27.56
CA GLY A 386 -9.12 -68.18 26.53
C GLY A 386 -8.67 -66.83 25.98
N ALA A 387 -7.96 -66.84 24.85
CA ALA A 387 -8.51 -66.51 23.52
C ALA A 387 -8.26 -65.03 23.13
N ARG A 388 -7.15 -64.82 22.39
CA ARG A 388 -6.97 -63.64 21.54
C ARG A 388 -7.91 -63.74 20.35
N ARG A 389 -8.72 -62.72 20.11
CA ARG A 389 -9.17 -62.31 18.78
C ARG A 389 -9.28 -60.80 18.72
#